data_AF-A0AAU2LPL1-F1
#
_entry.id   AF-A0AAU2LPL1-F1
#
_cell.length_a   1.000
_cell.length_b   1.000
_cell.length_c   1.000
_cell.angle_alpha   90.00
_cell.angle_beta   90.00
_cell.angle_gamma   90.00
#
_symmetry.space_group_name_H-M   'P 1'
#
loop_
_entity.id
_entity.type
_entity.pdbx_description
1 polymer ?
#
loop_
_entity_poly.entity_id
_entity_poly.type
_entity_poly.pdbx_seq_one_letter_code
_entity_poly.pdbx_strand_id
1 'polypeptide(L)'
;MKLFDVPSLWHVRLTGGGLVHVWADGYSIDGGCYVFDVLATASLEYQAGVAVTAKTPTDPERVCVAVARIPASAVEELHTAGIGPERSCDCSDD
;
A
#
# COMPACT_ATOMS: atom_id res chain seq x y z
N MET A 1 15.10 -5.67 -7.91
CA MET A 1 13.85 -6.10 -7.24
C MET A 1 12.87 -6.56 -8.31
N LYS A 2 12.15 -7.65 -8.07
CA LYS A 2 11.09 -8.16 -8.94
C LYS A 2 9.84 -8.43 -8.11
N LEU A 3 8.70 -7.91 -8.53
CA LEU A 3 7.40 -8.17 -7.87
C LEU A 3 6.90 -9.58 -8.16
N PHE A 4 6.16 -10.16 -7.21
CA PHE A 4 5.55 -11.48 -7.38
C PHE A 4 4.28 -11.45 -8.26
N ASP A 5 3.46 -10.41 -8.11
CA ASP A 5 2.25 -10.19 -8.91
C ASP A 5 2.04 -8.67 -9.14
N VAL A 6 0.98 -8.29 -9.83
CA VAL A 6 0.53 -6.90 -9.96
C VAL A 6 -0.14 -6.47 -8.64
N PRO A 7 0.40 -5.46 -7.93
CA PRO A 7 -0.18 -5.00 -6.68
C PRO A 7 -1.58 -4.42 -6.89
N SER A 8 -2.39 -4.43 -5.83
CA SER A 8 -3.68 -3.74 -5.85
C SER A 8 -3.49 -2.23 -5.70
N LEU A 9 -4.35 -1.44 -6.35
CA LEU A 9 -4.43 -0.01 -6.09
C LEU A 9 -5.30 0.24 -4.85
N TRP A 10 -4.78 1.05 -3.93
CA TRP A 10 -5.45 1.49 -2.72
C TRP A 10 -5.70 2.99 -2.78
N HIS A 11 -6.91 3.38 -2.40
CA HIS A 11 -7.30 4.78 -2.19
C HIS A 11 -7.28 5.08 -0.70
N VAL A 12 -6.46 6.05 -0.31
CA VAL A 12 -6.35 6.51 1.08
C VAL A 12 -6.80 7.96 1.14
N ARG A 13 -8.00 8.19 1.69
CA ARG A 13 -8.48 9.54 1.97
C ARG A 13 -7.87 10.01 3.29
N LEU A 14 -7.23 11.16 3.25
CA LEU A 14 -6.63 11.79 4.41
C LEU A 14 -7.63 12.74 5.07
N THR A 15 -7.50 12.94 6.38
CA THR A 15 -8.38 13.82 7.19
C THR A 15 -8.40 15.29 6.75
N GLY A 16 -7.44 15.71 5.92
CA GLY A 16 -7.40 17.03 5.27
C GLY A 16 -8.04 17.09 3.88
N GLY A 17 -8.75 16.04 3.44
CA GLY A 17 -9.37 15.93 2.12
C GLY A 17 -8.41 15.49 0.99
N GLY A 18 -7.14 15.23 1.30
CA GLY A 18 -6.18 14.70 0.34
C GLY A 18 -6.48 13.25 -0.02
N LEU A 19 -6.18 12.85 -1.27
CA LEU A 19 -6.27 11.47 -1.72
C LEU A 19 -4.88 10.96 -2.12
N VAL A 20 -4.48 9.83 -1.54
CA VAL A 20 -3.24 9.13 -1.88
C VAL A 20 -3.57 7.82 -2.57
N HIS A 21 -2.88 7.57 -3.68
CA HIS A 21 -2.93 6.31 -4.42
C HIS A 21 -1.70 5.47 -4.07
N VAL A 22 -1.92 4.27 -3.54
CA VAL A 22 -0.84 3.35 -3.14
C VAL A 22 -1.00 2.03 -3.88
N TRP A 23 0.04 1.60 -4.59
CA TRP A 23 0.08 0.25 -5.19
C TRP A 23 0.74 -0.70 -4.20
N ALA A 24 -0.03 -1.63 -3.64
CA ALA A 24 0.45 -2.56 -2.61
C ALA A 24 -0.32 -3.88 -2.63
N ASP A 25 0.33 -4.95 -2.18
CA ASP A 25 -0.32 -6.27 -2.05
C ASP A 25 -1.25 -6.30 -0.83
N GLY A 26 -0.97 -5.46 0.16
CA GLY A 26 -1.81 -5.26 1.32
C GLY A 26 -1.24 -4.20 2.25
N TYR A 27 -1.81 -4.16 3.45
CA TYR A 27 -1.27 -3.36 4.54
C TYR A 27 -1.37 -4.11 5.87
N SER A 28 -0.52 -3.70 6.80
CA SER A 28 -0.62 -4.04 8.22
C SER A 28 -0.72 -2.76 9.05
N ILE A 29 -1.07 -2.89 10.34
CA ILE A 29 -1.01 -1.78 11.28
C ILE A 29 0.19 -2.03 12.20
N ASP A 30 1.17 -1.15 12.13
CA ASP A 30 2.39 -1.19 12.95
C ASP A 30 2.74 0.21 13.44
N GLY A 31 3.04 0.35 14.73
CA GLY A 31 3.38 1.65 15.33
C GLY A 31 2.32 2.74 15.13
N GLY A 32 1.03 2.39 15.06
CA GLY A 32 -0.05 3.35 14.80
C GLY A 32 -0.10 3.87 13.35
N CYS A 33 0.61 3.22 12.43
CA CYS A 33 0.61 3.53 11.01
C CYS A 33 0.02 2.37 10.21
N TYR A 34 -0.70 2.70 9.13
CA TYR A 34 -0.90 1.77 8.03
C TYR A 34 0.42 1.63 7.27
N VAL A 35 0.96 0.43 7.25
CA VAL A 35 2.18 0.08 6.52
C VAL A 35 1.78 -0.76 5.32
N PHE A 36 1.87 -0.17 4.14
CA PHE A 36 1.59 -0.84 2.88
C PHE A 36 2.86 -1.50 2.36
N ASP A 37 2.78 -2.74 1.94
CA ASP A 37 3.92 -3.47 1.41
C ASP A 37 3.59 -4.29 0.15
N VAL A 38 4.67 -4.60 -0.57
CA VAL A 38 4.64 -5.51 -1.72
C VAL A 38 5.57 -6.67 -1.47
N LEU A 39 5.15 -7.86 -1.87
CA LEU A 39 5.97 -9.04 -1.89
C LEU A 39 6.87 -9.02 -3.13
N ALA A 40 8.18 -9.11 -2.90
CA ALA A 40 9.16 -9.05 -3.96
C ALA A 40 10.33 -10.01 -3.71
N THR A 41 10.99 -10.38 -4.80
CA THR A 41 12.33 -10.94 -4.76
C THR A 41 13.34 -9.80 -4.83
N ALA A 42 14.18 -9.68 -3.80
CA ALA A 42 15.21 -8.66 -3.68
C ALA A 42 16.49 -9.27 -3.12
N SER A 43 17.62 -9.02 -3.80
CA SER A 43 18.93 -9.45 -3.33
C SER A 43 19.24 -8.87 -1.95
N LEU A 44 20.06 -9.56 -1.17
CA LEU A 44 20.44 -9.10 0.18
C LEU A 44 21.08 -7.70 0.17
N GLU A 45 21.86 -7.39 -0.85
CA GLU A 45 22.44 -6.05 -1.04
C GLU A 45 21.35 -4.99 -1.25
N TYR A 46 20.34 -5.28 -2.08
CA TYR A 46 19.23 -4.37 -2.30
C TYR A 46 18.38 -4.18 -1.03
N GLN A 47 18.19 -5.26 -0.25
CA GLN A 47 17.45 -5.20 1.02
C GLN A 47 18.03 -4.20 2.03
N ALA A 48 19.34 -3.95 1.99
CA ALA A 48 19.97 -2.96 2.87
C ALA A 48 19.52 -1.52 2.59
N GLY A 49 19.00 -1.24 1.39
CA GLY A 49 18.54 0.08 0.96
C GLY A 49 17.03 0.29 1.05
N VAL A 50 16.25 -0.70 1.51
CA VAL A 50 14.77 -0.62 1.54
C VAL A 50 14.20 -1.04 2.89
N ALA A 51 12.98 -0.56 3.18
CA ALA A 51 12.28 -0.91 4.41
C ALA A 51 11.64 -2.30 4.29
N VAL A 52 12.37 -3.34 4.68
CA VAL A 52 11.84 -4.72 4.75
C VAL A 52 10.93 -4.87 5.99
N THR A 53 9.67 -5.26 5.78
CA THR A 53 8.68 -5.47 6.85
C THR A 53 8.55 -6.93 7.25
N ALA A 54 8.78 -7.86 6.32
CA ALA A 54 8.76 -9.29 6.58
C ALA A 54 9.72 -10.03 5.66
N LYS A 55 10.20 -11.19 6.11
CA LYS A 55 11.05 -12.10 5.32
C LYS A 55 10.44 -13.49 5.33
N THR A 56 10.50 -14.16 4.18
CA THR A 56 10.08 -15.55 4.07
C THR A 56 11.17 -16.43 4.70
N PRO A 57 10.86 -17.28 5.71
CA PRO A 57 11.90 -18.08 6.37
C PRO A 57 12.61 -19.08 5.44
N THR A 58 11.91 -19.57 4.42
CA THR A 58 12.43 -20.56 3.47
C THR A 58 13.18 -19.94 2.29
N ASP A 59 13.06 -18.63 2.08
CA ASP A 59 13.70 -17.89 1.00
C ASP A 59 14.03 -16.45 1.47
N PRO A 60 15.27 -16.18 1.91
CA PRO A 60 15.65 -14.90 2.50
C PRO A 60 15.66 -13.74 1.49
N GLU A 61 15.63 -14.01 0.18
CA GLU A 61 15.50 -12.96 -0.85
C GLU A 61 14.04 -12.63 -1.15
N ARG A 62 13.09 -13.46 -0.69
CA ARG A 62 11.65 -13.21 -0.79
C ARG A 62 11.16 -12.44 0.43
N VAL A 63 10.89 -11.15 0.23
CA VAL A 63 10.62 -10.20 1.31
C VAL A 63 9.41 -9.32 1.01
N CYS A 64 8.72 -8.89 2.06
CA CYS A 64 7.78 -7.78 1.98
C CYS A 64 8.55 -6.47 2.15
N VAL A 65 8.36 -5.55 1.22
CA VAL A 65 8.99 -4.22 1.23
C VAL A 65 7.91 -3.16 1.42
N ALA A 66 8.04 -2.33 2.44
CA ALA A 66 7.15 -1.21 2.65
C ALA A 66 7.28 -0.19 1.51
N VAL A 67 6.14 0.16 0.90
CA VAL A 67 6.02 1.17 -0.15
C VAL A 67 5.41 2.47 0.36
N ALA A 68 4.64 2.41 1.44
CA ALA A 68 4.11 3.59 2.12
C ALA A 68 3.91 3.33 3.63
N ARG A 69 4.09 4.37 4.43
CA ARG A 69 3.70 4.42 5.83
C ARG A 69 2.86 5.66 6.06
N ILE A 70 1.61 5.47 6.48
CA ILE A 70 0.65 6.56 6.69
C ILE A 70 0.14 6.47 8.13
N PRO A 71 0.30 7.52 8.96
CA PRO A 71 -0.25 7.53 10.31
C PRO A 71 -1.75 7.26 10.27
N ALA A 72 -2.24 6.33 11.10
CA ALA A 72 -3.66 6.01 11.13
C ALA A 72 -4.52 7.22 11.51
N SER A 73 -3.98 8.13 12.33
CA SER A 73 -4.62 9.42 12.69
C SER A 73 -4.80 10.38 11.52
N ALA A 74 -4.06 10.20 10.44
CA ALA A 74 -4.16 11.00 9.22
C ALA A 74 -5.13 10.41 8.20
N VAL A 75 -5.63 9.18 8.42
CA VAL A 75 -6.53 8.47 7.48
C VAL A 75 -7.97 8.64 7.91
N GLU A 76 -8.80 9.10 6.99
CA GLU A 76 -10.26 9.19 7.13
C GLU A 76 -10.94 7.94 6.54
N GLU A 77 -10.49 7.51 5.36
CA GLU A 77 -11.06 6.37 4.65
C GLU A 77 -9.96 5.58 3.94
N LEU A 78 -10.09 4.26 3.92
CA LEU A 78 -9.17 3.34 3.24
C LEU A 78 -9.94 2.21 2.56
N HIS A 79 -9.77 2.06 1.25
CA HIS A 79 -10.34 0.95 0.49
C HIS A 79 -9.46 0.57 -0.70
N THR A 80 -9.58 -0.68 -1.16
CA THR A 80 -9.06 -1.05 -2.48
C THR A 80 -9.86 -0.32 -3.55
N ALA A 81 -9.17 0.24 -4.54
CA ALA A 81 -9.82 0.79 -5.71
C ALA A 81 -10.46 -0.38 -6.46
N GLY A 82 -11.77 -0.57 -6.29
CA GLY A 82 -12.50 -1.52 -7.10
C GLY A 82 -12.36 -1.14 -8.57
N ILE A 83 -12.07 -2.10 -9.45
CA ILE A 83 -12.28 -1.92 -10.89
C ILE A 83 -13.81 -1.91 -11.10
N GLY A 84 -14.42 -0.76 -10.94
CA GLY A 84 -15.85 -0.53 -11.14
C GLY A 84 -16.04 0.89 -11.68
N PRO A 85 -17.08 1.13 -12.49
CA PRO A 85 -17.23 2.41 -13.17
C PRO A 85 -17.27 3.51 -12.11
N GLU A 86 -16.38 4.47 -12.29
CA GLU A 86 -16.41 5.80 -11.72
C GLU A 86 -17.84 6.19 -11.35
N ARG A 87 -18.10 6.30 -10.04
CA ARG A 87 -19.34 6.89 -9.54
C ARG A 87 -19.44 8.27 -10.16
N SER A 88 -20.27 8.42 -11.18
CA SER A 88 -20.70 9.72 -11.67
C SER A 88 -21.34 10.43 -10.49
N CYS A 89 -20.68 11.48 -10.00
CA CYS A 89 -21.35 12.46 -9.17
C CYS A 89 -22.49 13.02 -10.01
N ASP A 90 -23.69 12.50 -9.79
CA ASP A 90 -24.92 13.08 -10.32
C ASP A 90 -25.20 14.31 -9.45
N CYS A 91 -24.52 15.41 -9.77
CA CYS A 91 -24.93 16.73 -9.33
C CYS A 91 -26.12 17.12 -10.19
N SER A 92 -27.33 16.73 -9.77
CA SER A 92 -28.54 17.39 -10.24
C SER A 92 -28.67 18.71 -9.47
N ASP A 93 -28.23 19.80 -10.09
CA ASP A 93 -28.62 21.17 -9.74
C ASP A 93 -30.10 21.37 -10.13
N ASP A 94 -30.88 21.88 -9.16
CA ASP A 94 -32.22 22.51 -9.19
C ASP A 94 -33.39 21.84 -9.94
#